data_AF-A0A9E3IB48-F1
#
_entry.id   AF-A0A9E3IB48-F1
#
_cell.length_a   1.000
_cell.length_b   1.000
_cell.length_c   1.000
_cell.angle_alpha   90.00
_cell.angle_beta   90.00
_cell.angle_gamma   90.00
#
_symmetry.space_group_name_H-M   'P 1'
#
loop_
_entity.id
_entity.type
_entity.pdbx_description
1 polymer ?
#
loop_
_entity_poly.entity_id
_entity_poly.type
_entity_poly.pdbx_seq_one_letter_code
_entity_poly.pdbx_strand_id
1 'polypeptide(L)' 'MSTTMENTGWQKRLNWRVVSWLLAGVATLTVIGANVHLVRVATGSQPECVDHLKAEGRDGTYRAAAPSC' A
#
# COMPACT_ATOMS: atom_id res chain seq x y z
N MET A 1 35.81 29.31 -6.67
CA MET A 1 34.34 29.39 -6.66
C MET A 1 33.86 28.30 -5.71
N SER A 2 33.89 28.55 -4.41
CA SER A 2 33.71 27.51 -3.38
C SER A 2 32.47 27.83 -2.57
N THR A 3 31.32 27.31 -2.99
CA THR A 3 30.10 27.33 -2.19
C THR A 3 30.08 26.09 -1.30
N THR A 4 30.93 26.08 -0.27
CA THR A 4 30.76 25.15 0.84
C THR A 4 29.54 25.62 1.62
N MET A 5 28.44 24.92 1.37
CA MET A 5 27.15 25.01 2.00
C MET A 5 27.32 25.15 3.53
N GLU A 6 27.20 26.37 4.02
CA GLU A 6 26.99 26.69 5.42
C GLU A 6 25.60 26.17 5.79
N ASN A 7 25.48 24.88 6.10
CA ASN A 7 24.25 24.33 6.63
C ASN A 7 24.43 23.99 8.11
N THR A 8 24.16 25.04 8.90
CA THR A 8 23.44 25.01 10.17
C THR A 8 24.14 24.40 11.38
N GLY A 9 24.66 25.30 12.23
CA GLY A 9 24.87 25.08 13.67
C GLY A 9 23.60 24.78 14.49
N TRP A 10 22.50 24.32 13.85
CA TRP A 10 21.27 23.86 14.50
C TRP A 10 21.33 22.39 14.94
N GLN A 11 22.26 21.61 14.40
CA GLN A 11 22.47 20.20 14.74
C GLN A 11 22.88 19.96 16.21
N LYS A 12 23.39 20.98 16.93
CA LYS A 12 23.92 20.82 18.30
C LYS A 12 22.86 20.69 19.40
N ARG A 13 21.57 20.90 19.10
CA ARG A 13 20.46 20.86 20.09
C ARG A 13 19.35 19.87 19.73
N LEU A 14 19.30 19.43 18.47
CA LEU A 14 18.25 18.54 18.01
C LEU A 14 18.58 17.13 18.50
N ASN A 15 17.79 16.61 19.45
CA ASN A 15 18.01 15.30 20.01
C ASN A 15 17.83 14.25 18.90
N TRP A 16 18.93 13.77 18.33
CA TRP A 16 18.92 12.82 17.22
C TRP A 16 18.15 11.54 17.53
N ARG A 17 18.04 11.18 18.82
CA ARG A 17 17.16 10.10 19.27
C ARG A 17 15.70 10.41 18.98
N VAL A 18 15.23 11.63 19.27
CA VAL A 18 13.86 12.07 18.98
C VAL A 18 13.61 12.09 17.47
N VAL A 19 14.55 12.61 16.69
CA VAL A 19 14.45 12.61 15.21
C VAL A 19 14.33 11.19 14.67
N SER A 20 15.17 10.28 15.17
CA SER A 20 15.14 8.88 14.76
C SER A 20 13.82 8.20 15.11
N TRP A 21 13.27 8.45 16.31
CA TRP A 21 11.96 7.94 16.70
C TRP A 21 10.82 8.52 15.87
N LEU A 22 10.88 9.80 15.51
CA LEU A 22 9.89 10.42 14.62
C LEU A 22 9.93 9.80 13.23
N LEU A 23 11.13 9.61 12.65
CA LEU A 23 11.29 8.96 11.35
C LEU A 23 10.77 7.52 11.37
N ALA A 24 11.12 6.75 12.40
CA ALA A 24 10.61 5.40 12.58
C ALA A 24 9.08 5.39 12.70
N GLY A 25 8.50 6.28 13.50
CA GLY A 25 7.06 6.41 13.67
C GLY A 25 6.34 6.74 12.36
N VAL A 26 6.85 7.70 11.59
CA VAL A 26 6.31 8.06 10.26
C VAL A 26 6.38 6.88 9.29
N ALA A 27 7.52 6.18 9.25
CA ALA A 27 7.69 5.01 8.39
C ALA A 27 6.70 3.90 8.77
N THR A 28 6.56 3.59 10.06
CA THR A 28 5.61 2.59 10.56
C THR A 28 4.17 2.96 10.24
N LEU A 29 3.76 4.22 10.49
CA LEU A 29 2.41 4.69 10.18
C LEU A 29 2.11 4.62 8.68
N THR A 30 3.09 4.92 7.83
CA THR A 30 2.95 4.84 6.37
C THR A 30 2.70 3.40 5.93
N VAL A 31 3.47 2.45 6.44
CA VAL A 31 3.28 1.02 6.13
C VAL A 31 1.92 0.55 6.60
N ILE A 32 1.51 0.88 7.83
CA ILE A 32 0.19 0.50 8.35
C ILE A 32 -0.92 1.10 7.48
N GLY A 33 -0.85 2.39 7.15
CA GLY A 33 -1.82 3.07 6.32
C GLY A 33 -1.96 2.46 4.92
N ALA A 34 -0.85 2.10 4.29
CA ALA A 34 -0.87 1.43 2.99
C ALA A 34 -1.58 0.07 3.06
N ASN A 35 -1.32 -0.74 4.10
CA ASN A 35 -1.98 -2.02 4.29
C ASN A 35 -3.48 -1.86 4.58
N VAL A 36 -3.86 -0.90 5.43
CA VAL A 36 -5.28 -0.57 5.69
C VAL A 36 -5.99 -0.16 4.40
N HIS A 37 -5.33 0.62 3.53
CA HIS A 37 -5.89 1.00 2.24
C HIS A 37 -6.16 -0.22 1.35
N LEU A 38 -5.21 -1.16 1.25
CA LEU A 38 -5.39 -2.39 0.47
C LEU A 38 -6.57 -3.22 0.97
N VAL A 39 -6.71 -3.39 2.29
CA VAL A 39 -7.85 -4.11 2.88
C VAL A 39 -9.17 -3.40 2.57
N ARG A 40 -9.21 -2.07 2.67
CA ARG A 40 -10.40 -1.28 2.33
C ARG A 40 -10.78 -1.45 0.86
N VAL A 41 -9.82 -1.45 -0.05
CA VAL A 41 -10.08 -1.66 -1.48
C VAL A 41 -10.60 -3.07 -1.73
N ALA A 42 -9.95 -4.09 -1.17
CA ALA A 42 -10.36 -5.48 -1.35
C ALA A 42 -11.78 -5.77 -0.83
N THR A 43 -12.19 -5.10 0.25
CA THR A 43 -13.52 -5.29 0.86
C THR A 43 -14.60 -4.35 0.32
N GLY A 44 -14.22 -3.15 -0.14
CA GLY A 44 -15.15 -2.14 -0.68
C GLY A 44 -15.38 -2.27 -2.19
N SER A 45 -14.52 -3.00 -2.90
CA SER A 45 -14.76 -3.36 -4.30
C SER A 45 -15.83 -4.46 -4.31
N GLN A 46 -17.09 -4.08 -4.42
CA GLN A 46 -18.10 -4.98 -4.98
C GLN A 46 -17.94 -4.86 -6.50
N PRO A 47 -17.20 -5.75 -7.18
CA PRO A 47 -17.36 -5.85 -8.62
C PRO A 47 -18.85 -6.15 -8.85
N GLU A 48 -19.51 -5.32 -9.67
CA GLU A 48 -20.90 -5.55 -10.07
C GLU A 48 -21.04 -7.02 -10.47
N CYS A 49 -21.82 -7.78 -9.69
CA CYS A 49 -22.05 -9.19 -9.94
C CYS A 49 -22.96 -9.32 -11.17
N VAL A 50 -22.39 -9.14 -12.35
CA VAL A 50 -23.12 -9.34 -13.60
C VAL A 50 -23.34 -10.83 -13.81
N ASP A 51 -24.56 -11.17 -14.23
CA ASP A 51 -25.09 -12.54 -14.28
C ASP A 51 -24.33 -13.39 -15.32
N HIS A 52 -23.20 -13.97 -14.91
CA HIS A 52 -22.43 -14.89 -15.75
C HIS A 52 -23.09 -16.27 -15.74
N LEU A 53 -23.94 -16.53 -16.74
CA LEU A 53 -24.41 -17.88 -17.07
C LEU A 53 -23.20 -18.81 -17.20
N LYS A 54 -23.11 -19.76 -16.28
CA LYS A 54 -22.16 -20.87 -16.31
C LYS A 54 -22.37 -21.63 -17.62
N ALA A 55 -21.55 -21.36 -18.64
CA ALA A 55 -21.57 -22.16 -19.85
C ALA A 55 -20.96 -23.53 -19.52
N GLU A 56 -21.78 -24.57 -19.61
CA GLU A 56 -21.42 -25.98 -19.48
C GLU A 56 -20.16 -26.27 -20.31
N GLY A 57 -19.06 -26.63 -19.65
CA GLY A 57 -17.84 -27.08 -20.34
C GLY A 57 -18.07 -28.47 -20.94
N ARG A 58 -17.60 -28.71 -22.16
CA ARG A 58 -17.68 -30.03 -22.81
C ARG A 58 -16.90 -31.06 -21.99
N ASP A 59 -17.48 -32.24 -21.78
CA ASP A 59 -16.87 -33.35 -21.05
C ASP A 59 -15.44 -33.61 -21.52
N GLY A 60 -14.51 -33.67 -20.56
CA GLY A 60 -13.07 -33.87 -20.81
C GLY A 60 -12.24 -32.58 -20.97
N THR A 61 -12.84 -31.39 -20.78
CA THR A 61 -12.11 -30.12 -20.79
C THR A 61 -12.28 -29.34 -19.49
N TYR A 62 -11.17 -28.89 -18.90
CA TYR A 62 -11.19 -28.01 -17.74
C TYR A 62 -11.16 -26.55 -18.20
N ARG A 63 -12.07 -25.74 -17.66
CA ARG A 63 -12.06 -24.29 -17.82
C ARG A 63 -12.22 -23.65 -16.44
N ALA A 64 -11.44 -22.59 -16.19
CA ALA A 64 -11.60 -21.79 -14.99
C ALA A 64 -13.02 -21.19 -14.93
N ALA A 65 -13.64 -21.24 -13.75
CA ALA A 65 -14.91 -20.56 -13.52
C ALA A 65 -14.68 -19.05 -13.71
N ALA A 66 -15.51 -18.42 -14.55
CA ALA A 66 -15.49 -16.97 -14.69
C ALA A 66 -16.07 -16.36 -13.39
N PRO A 67 -15.45 -15.29 -12.84
CA PRO A 67 -15.99 -14.59 -11.69
C PRO A 67 -17.40 -14.09 -12.03
N SER A 68 -18.41 -14.44 -11.23
CA SER A 68 -19.77 -13.86 -11.31
C SER A 68 -19.81 -12.44 -10.76
N CYS A 69 -18.76 -12.11 -10.02
CA CYS A 69 -18.21 -10.88 -9.47
C CYS A 69 -16.78 -11.27 -9.04
#